data_AF-A0A6J1KKS0-F1
#
_entry.id   AF-A0A6J1KKS0-F1
#
_cell.length_a   1.000
_cell.length_b   1.000
_cell.length_c   1.000
_cell.angle_alpha   90.00
_cell.angle_beta   90.00
_cell.angle_gamma   90.00
#
_symmetry.space_group_name_H-M   'P 1'
#
loop_
_entity.id
_entity.type
_entity.pdbx_description
1 polymer ?
#
loop_
_entity_poly.entity_id
_entity_poly.type
_entity_poly.pdbx_seq_one_letter_code
_entity_poly.pdbx_strand_id
1 'polypeptide(L)'
;MIDMTYPGAVPMHKVNFDAKTEYDMIQNYKVLQEVFNKLKIEKHIEVNRLVKSRPLDNLEFLQWLKRYCDSVNGGIMNENYNPVERRCKGGKGGPTMKGCQKVAKSLQTNNMHSPGSGDPVELRSKPGKNSATGGANSSGEIQALSKEITDLKMSVDVLEKERDFYFAKLRDIEIFCQMPELEDLPMAAAIKMILYAADAKESALAEAQEYIYQSKRTDAEDENEE
;
A
#
# COMPACT_ATOMS: atom_id res chain seq x y z
N MET A 1 1.88 -11.57 12.10
CA MET A 1 2.54 -12.72 11.46
C MET A 1 1.90 -14.02 11.93
N ILE A 2 2.07 -14.42 13.19
CA ILE A 2 1.45 -15.68 13.69
C ILE A 2 -0.07 -15.72 13.54
N ASP A 3 -0.80 -14.63 13.83
CA ASP A 3 -2.26 -14.59 13.66
C ASP A 3 -2.69 -14.71 12.18
N MET A 4 -1.83 -14.32 11.25
CA MET A 4 -2.08 -14.47 9.81
C MET A 4 -1.80 -15.91 9.34
N THR A 5 -0.73 -16.52 9.86
CA THR A 5 -0.38 -17.92 9.59
C THR A 5 -1.38 -18.89 10.19
N TYR A 6 -1.87 -18.61 11.40
CA TYR A 6 -2.86 -19.41 12.11
C TYR A 6 -4.06 -18.53 12.53
N PRO A 7 -5.00 -18.26 11.61
CA PRO A 7 -6.17 -17.45 11.90
C PRO A 7 -6.93 -17.95 13.13
N GLY A 8 -7.11 -17.06 14.11
CA GLY A 8 -7.85 -17.37 15.35
C GLY A 8 -7.04 -18.05 16.45
N ALA A 9 -5.79 -18.47 16.19
CA ALA A 9 -4.93 -19.07 17.22
C ALA A 9 -4.43 -18.03 18.23
N VAL A 10 -4.21 -16.78 17.80
CA VAL A 10 -3.74 -15.70 18.67
C VAL A 10 -4.94 -15.04 19.35
N PRO A 11 -4.99 -14.99 20.69
CA PRO A 11 -6.03 -14.25 21.41
C PRO A 11 -5.75 -12.75 21.32
N MET A 12 -6.11 -12.15 20.18
CA MET A 12 -5.83 -10.74 19.85
C MET A 12 -6.36 -9.75 20.90
N HIS A 13 -7.35 -10.14 21.70
CA HIS A 13 -7.89 -9.35 22.80
C HIS A 13 -7.00 -9.22 24.03
N LYS A 14 -5.99 -10.08 24.15
CA LYS A 14 -4.99 -10.00 25.23
C LYS A 14 -3.74 -9.25 24.80
N VAL A 15 -3.61 -8.91 23.52
CA VAL A 15 -2.43 -8.22 22.99
C VAL A 15 -2.60 -6.72 23.17
N ASN A 16 -1.64 -6.09 23.85
CA ASN A 16 -1.58 -4.64 23.99
C ASN A 16 -0.78 -4.05 22.82
N PHE A 17 -1.47 -3.42 21.86
CA PHE A 17 -0.82 -2.78 20.71
C PHE A 17 -0.15 -1.44 21.04
N ASP A 18 -0.51 -0.83 22.16
CA ASP A 18 0.03 0.44 22.65
C ASP A 18 1.06 0.24 23.78
N ALA A 19 1.67 -0.95 23.86
CA ALA A 19 2.67 -1.29 24.86
C ALA A 19 3.89 -0.37 24.79
N LYS A 20 4.14 0.39 25.88
CA LYS A 20 5.27 1.33 25.98
C LYS A 20 6.29 0.92 27.03
N THR A 21 5.88 0.11 28.02
CA THR A 21 6.75 -0.33 29.10
C THR A 21 7.25 -1.76 28.85
N GLU A 22 8.41 -2.12 29.40
CA GLU A 22 8.90 -3.50 29.35
C GLU A 22 7.87 -4.48 29.95
N TYR A 23 7.19 -4.08 31.02
CA TYR A 23 6.12 -4.88 31.63
C TYR A 23 5.01 -5.22 30.63
N ASP A 24 4.52 -4.23 29.88
CA ASP A 24 3.49 -4.45 28.85
C ASP A 24 3.99 -5.36 27.74
N MET A 25 5.23 -5.18 27.29
CA MET A 25 5.85 -6.01 26.26
C MET A 25 6.01 -7.46 26.74
N ILE A 26 6.41 -7.68 28.00
CA ILE A 26 6.49 -9.01 28.61
C ILE A 26 5.13 -9.71 28.56
N GLN A 27 4.03 -9.00 28.84
CA GLN A 27 2.69 -9.60 28.76
C GLN A 27 2.34 -10.03 27.32
N ASN A 28 2.68 -9.22 26.32
CA ASN A 28 2.52 -9.60 24.92
C ASN A 28 3.35 -10.84 24.56
N TYR A 29 4.60 -10.93 25.03
CA TYR A 29 5.43 -12.12 24.81
C TYR A 29 4.90 -13.36 25.51
N LYS A 30 4.25 -13.24 26.68
CA LYS A 30 3.56 -14.36 27.33
C LYS A 30 2.41 -14.89 26.47
N VAL A 31 1.62 -13.99 25.87
CA VAL A 31 0.58 -14.38 24.91
C VAL A 31 1.20 -15.14 23.73
N LEU A 32 2.32 -14.65 23.19
CA LEU A 32 3.02 -15.32 22.09
C LEU A 32 3.55 -16.71 22.48
N GLN A 33 4.15 -16.86 23.67
CA GLN A 33 4.61 -18.14 24.20
C GLN A 33 3.46 -19.13 24.38
N GLU A 34 2.31 -18.68 24.89
CA GLU A 34 1.11 -19.51 25.02
C GLU A 34 0.65 -20.05 23.66
N VAL A 35 0.67 -19.21 22.63
CA VAL A 35 0.34 -19.61 21.25
C VAL A 35 1.37 -20.60 20.70
N PHE A 36 2.66 -20.39 20.94
CA PHE A 36 3.72 -21.33 20.51
C PHE A 36 3.55 -22.70 21.16
N ASN A 37 3.25 -22.74 22.45
CA ASN A 37 3.00 -23.99 23.18
C ASN A 37 1.77 -24.73 22.64
N LYS A 38 0.70 -24.01 22.29
CA LYS A 38 -0.52 -24.58 21.68
C LYS A 38 -0.25 -25.17 20.30
N LEU A 39 0.52 -24.45 19.49
CA LEU A 39 0.88 -24.83 18.12
C LEU A 39 2.09 -25.78 18.04
N LYS A 40 2.64 -26.19 19.19
CA LYS A 40 3.83 -27.06 19.30
C LYS A 40 5.05 -26.52 18.56
N ILE A 41 5.26 -25.21 18.62
CA ILE A 41 6.42 -24.54 18.05
C ILE A 41 7.56 -24.57 19.07
N GLU A 42 8.62 -25.33 18.77
CA GLU A 42 9.74 -25.60 19.71
C GLU A 42 10.72 -24.42 19.87
N LYS A 43 10.53 -23.30 19.17
CA LYS A 43 11.43 -22.15 19.27
C LYS A 43 11.31 -21.49 20.64
N HIS A 44 12.42 -21.51 21.38
CA HIS A 44 12.57 -20.71 22.59
C HIS A 44 12.60 -19.20 22.28
N ILE A 45 11.80 -18.43 23.01
CA ILE A 45 11.68 -16.97 22.89
C ILE A 45 12.44 -16.31 24.05
N GLU A 46 13.54 -15.62 23.75
CA GLU A 46 14.36 -14.92 24.75
C GLU A 46 13.74 -13.56 25.15
N VAL A 47 12.60 -13.60 25.85
CA VAL A 47 11.80 -12.41 26.21
C VAL A 47 12.65 -11.31 26.83
N ASN A 48 13.51 -11.63 27.80
CA ASN A 48 14.35 -10.65 28.52
C ASN A 48 15.31 -9.86 27.61
N ARG A 49 15.70 -10.44 26.47
CA ARG A 49 16.55 -9.77 25.48
C ARG A 49 15.73 -8.97 24.48
N LEU A 50 14.60 -9.52 24.06
CA LEU A 50 13.70 -8.89 23.09
C LEU A 50 13.05 -7.62 23.66
N VAL A 51 12.56 -7.66 24.91
CA VAL A 51 11.89 -6.50 25.55
C VAL A 51 12.82 -5.32 25.78
N LYS A 52 14.13 -5.58 25.90
CA LYS A 52 15.16 -4.53 25.98
C LYS A 52 15.44 -3.84 24.65
N SER A 53 14.70 -4.18 23.60
CA SER A 53 14.80 -3.57 22.27
C SER A 53 16.21 -3.64 21.66
N ARG A 54 16.98 -4.69 22.00
CA ARG A 54 18.31 -4.91 21.42
C ARG A 54 18.19 -5.25 19.93
N PRO A 55 18.84 -4.52 19.01
CA PRO A 55 18.63 -4.70 17.58
C PRO A 55 18.97 -6.10 17.05
N LEU A 56 20.11 -6.67 17.48
CA LEU A 56 20.55 -7.99 17.02
C LEU A 56 19.60 -9.11 17.47
N ASP A 57 19.20 -9.09 18.75
CA ASP A 57 18.29 -10.09 19.33
C ASP A 57 16.92 -10.06 18.63
N ASN A 58 16.38 -8.85 18.39
CA ASN A 58 15.12 -8.69 17.68
C ASN A 58 15.23 -9.09 16.20
N LEU A 59 16.33 -8.73 15.53
CA LEU A 59 16.54 -9.09 14.14
C LEU A 59 16.65 -10.60 13.95
N GLU A 60 17.42 -11.28 14.80
CA GLU A 60 17.54 -12.75 14.77
C GLU A 60 16.17 -13.42 14.95
N PHE A 61 15.37 -12.95 15.93
CA PHE A 61 14.04 -13.47 16.17
C PHE A 61 13.09 -13.21 14.99
N LEU A 62 13.09 -12.01 14.40
CA LEU A 62 12.24 -11.66 13.27
C LEU A 62 12.62 -12.44 12.00
N GLN A 63 13.91 -12.66 11.74
CA GLN A 63 14.39 -13.48 10.63
C GLN A 63 13.91 -14.92 10.76
N TRP A 64 14.05 -15.51 11.95
CA TRP A 64 13.52 -16.84 12.23
C TRP A 64 12.00 -16.87 12.06
N LEU A 65 11.28 -15.88 12.61
CA LEU A 65 9.82 -15.81 12.55
C LEU A 65 9.32 -15.73 11.10
N LYS A 66 9.98 -14.94 10.25
CA LYS A 66 9.65 -14.85 8.82
C LYS A 66 9.83 -16.19 8.12
N ARG A 67 11.00 -16.84 8.26
CA ARG A 67 11.23 -18.17 7.67
C ARG A 67 10.20 -19.20 8.15
N TYR A 68 9.87 -19.18 9.44
CA TYR A 68 8.87 -20.08 10.00
C TYR A 68 7.49 -19.85 9.37
N CYS A 69 7.00 -18.60 9.35
CA CYS A 69 5.70 -18.29 8.74
C CYS A 69 5.68 -18.68 7.24
N ASP A 70 6.76 -18.40 6.51
CA ASP A 70 6.86 -18.76 5.09
C ASP A 70 6.81 -20.27 4.88
N SER A 71 7.50 -21.05 5.73
CA SER A 71 7.47 -22.51 5.63
C SER A 71 6.08 -23.10 5.89
N VAL A 72 5.27 -22.46 6.73
CA VAL A 72 3.91 -22.93 7.05
C VAL A 72 2.93 -22.51 5.95
N ASN A 73 3.03 -21.27 5.47
CA ASN A 73 2.14 -20.71 4.46
C ASN A 73 2.55 -21.04 3.01
N GLY A 74 3.65 -21.76 2.80
CA GLY A 74 4.23 -22.00 1.47
C GLY A 74 4.75 -20.72 0.78
N GLY A 75 5.10 -19.69 1.57
CA GLY A 75 5.52 -18.37 1.08
C GLY A 75 4.38 -17.49 0.55
N ILE A 76 3.14 -17.96 0.53
CA ILE A 76 1.98 -17.21 0.04
C ILE A 76 1.37 -16.40 1.19
N MET A 77 1.22 -15.10 0.98
CA MET A 77 0.55 -14.23 1.96
C MET A 77 -0.96 -14.36 1.80
N ASN A 78 -1.69 -14.55 2.90
CA ASN A 78 -3.16 -14.61 2.85
C ASN A 78 -3.72 -13.22 2.48
N GLU A 79 -4.14 -13.04 1.23
CA GLU A 79 -4.66 -11.78 0.70
C GLU A 79 -5.95 -11.31 1.40
N ASN A 80 -6.69 -12.23 2.03
CA ASN A 80 -7.92 -11.91 2.75
C ASN A 80 -7.68 -11.54 4.23
N TYR A 81 -6.42 -11.51 4.69
CA TYR A 81 -6.11 -11.15 6.07
C TYR A 81 -6.06 -9.62 6.25
N ASN A 82 -7.04 -9.06 6.97
CA ASN A 82 -7.07 -7.64 7.31
C ASN A 82 -6.46 -7.38 8.71
N PRO A 83 -5.21 -6.86 8.83
CA PRO A 83 -4.56 -6.65 10.12
C PRO A 83 -5.22 -5.55 10.96
N VAL A 84 -5.82 -4.53 10.34
CA VAL A 84 -6.45 -3.41 11.06
C VAL A 84 -7.70 -3.91 11.78
N GLU A 85 -8.55 -4.63 11.06
CA GLU A 85 -9.77 -5.22 11.63
C GLU A 85 -9.46 -6.16 12.78
N ARG A 86 -8.42 -7.01 12.65
CA ARG A 86 -8.00 -7.95 13.70
C ARG A 86 -7.54 -7.26 14.97
N ARG A 87 -6.86 -6.11 14.87
CA ARG A 87 -6.46 -5.31 16.04
C ARG A 87 -7.65 -4.64 16.72
N CYS A 88 -8.58 -4.07 15.93
CA CYS A 88 -9.74 -3.35 16.45
C CYS A 88 -10.80 -4.26 17.10
N LYS A 89 -11.04 -5.46 16.54
CA LYS A 89 -11.99 -6.43 17.12
C LYS A 89 -11.39 -7.25 18.29
N GLY A 90 -10.07 -7.24 18.40
CA GLY A 90 -9.32 -7.91 19.46
C GLY A 90 -9.33 -7.11 20.76
N GLY A 91 -8.70 -5.94 20.82
CA GLY A 91 -8.27 -5.32 22.09
C GLY A 91 -9.34 -5.13 23.18
N LYS A 92 -9.02 -5.53 24.42
CA LYS A 92 -9.78 -5.14 25.64
C LYS A 92 -9.75 -3.60 25.83
N GLY A 93 -10.91 -3.06 26.21
CA GLY A 93 -11.24 -1.64 26.20
C GLY A 93 -10.44 -0.71 27.13
N GLY A 94 -10.31 0.54 26.66
CA GLY A 94 -9.85 1.77 27.30
C GLY A 94 -10.02 2.93 26.28
N PRO A 95 -10.34 4.17 26.68
CA PRO A 95 -11.27 5.03 25.95
C PRO A 95 -10.71 5.65 24.66
N THR A 96 -11.55 5.62 23.62
CA THR A 96 -11.55 6.47 22.41
C THR A 96 -10.27 6.50 21.57
N MET A 97 -10.14 5.56 20.63
CA MET A 97 -9.65 5.95 19.30
C MET A 97 -10.84 6.45 18.48
N LYS A 98 -10.94 7.78 18.36
CA LYS A 98 -11.58 8.42 17.20
C LYS A 98 -10.75 8.01 15.98
N GLY A 99 -11.19 6.98 15.26
CA GLY A 99 -10.45 6.49 14.09
C GLY A 99 -11.03 5.22 13.48
N CYS A 100 -12.35 5.04 13.51
CA CYS A 100 -13.02 4.06 12.67
C CYS A 100 -14.30 4.68 12.13
N GLN A 101 -14.13 5.65 11.23
CA GLN A 101 -15.24 6.04 10.37
C GLN A 101 -15.43 4.95 9.33
N LYS A 102 -16.58 4.28 9.46
CA LYS A 102 -17.20 3.56 8.36
C LYS A 102 -17.33 4.54 7.19
N VAL A 103 -16.71 4.26 6.06
CA VAL A 103 -17.04 4.94 4.81
C VAL A 103 -17.72 3.92 3.91
N ALA A 104 -19.02 3.75 4.15
CA ALA A 104 -19.92 3.44 3.07
C ALA A 104 -20.18 4.75 2.31
N LYS A 105 -19.88 4.73 1.01
CA LYS A 105 -20.37 5.58 -0.09
C LYS A 105 -20.77 7.04 0.20
N SER A 106 -20.21 7.91 -0.65
CA SER A 106 -20.83 9.11 -1.27
C SER A 106 -20.24 10.46 -0.85
N LEU A 107 -19.53 11.05 -1.82
CA LEU A 107 -19.56 12.46 -2.26
C LEU A 107 -19.94 13.53 -1.22
N GLN A 108 -19.02 14.46 -0.92
CA GLN A 108 -19.16 15.91 -1.22
C GLN A 108 -18.12 16.80 -0.48
N THR A 109 -17.43 17.58 -1.31
CA THR A 109 -16.84 18.93 -1.19
C THR A 109 -16.73 19.68 0.15
N ASN A 110 -15.55 20.29 0.30
CA ASN A 110 -15.23 21.65 0.77
C ASN A 110 -15.04 22.02 2.25
N ASN A 111 -13.90 22.72 2.42
CA ASN A 111 -13.59 23.89 3.24
C ASN A 111 -12.92 23.75 4.62
N MET A 112 -11.67 24.23 4.63
CA MET A 112 -10.86 24.70 5.75
C MET A 112 -11.49 25.94 6.42
N HIS A 113 -11.45 25.95 7.76
CA HIS A 113 -11.21 27.16 8.55
C HIS A 113 -10.29 26.81 9.75
N SER A 114 -9.22 27.59 9.91
CA SER A 114 -8.34 27.73 11.08
C SER A 114 -8.83 28.95 11.90
N PRO A 115 -8.18 29.43 13.00
CA PRO A 115 -7.31 28.82 14.03
C PRO A 115 -7.71 29.28 15.48
N GLY A 116 -6.97 28.84 16.52
CA GLY A 116 -6.95 29.48 17.85
C GLY A 116 -6.26 28.59 18.91
N SER A 117 -5.00 28.81 19.26
CA SER A 117 -4.46 29.75 20.28
C SER A 117 -4.62 29.26 21.73
N GLY A 118 -3.47 29.04 22.42
CA GLY A 118 -3.42 28.83 23.87
C GLY A 118 -2.24 27.98 24.37
N ASP A 119 -1.07 28.61 24.54
CA ASP A 119 -0.01 28.23 25.49
C ASP A 119 -0.37 28.79 26.90
N PRO A 120 0.40 28.63 28.01
CA PRO A 120 1.55 27.74 28.29
C PRO A 120 1.50 27.09 29.70
N VAL A 121 2.35 26.08 30.00
CA VAL A 121 3.05 26.05 31.31
C VAL A 121 4.31 25.18 31.29
N GLU A 122 5.38 25.85 31.70
CA GLU A 122 6.76 25.44 31.92
C GLU A 122 6.91 24.57 33.18
N LEU A 123 7.78 23.56 33.16
CA LEU A 123 8.55 23.11 34.33
C LEU A 123 9.83 22.36 33.91
N ARG A 124 10.88 22.68 34.65
CA ARG A 124 12.29 22.64 34.30
C ARG A 124 13.02 21.66 35.21
N SER A 125 13.86 20.78 34.66
CA SER A 125 14.98 20.16 35.40
C SER A 125 16.05 19.61 34.45
N LYS A 126 17.30 19.75 34.90
CA LYS A 126 18.57 19.84 34.16
C LYS A 126 19.31 18.48 33.98
N PRO A 127 20.47 18.43 33.27
CA PRO A 127 20.85 17.32 32.40
C PRO A 127 21.91 16.37 32.99
N GLY A 128 21.93 15.13 32.48
CA GLY A 128 23.02 14.16 32.69
C GLY A 128 23.78 13.93 31.38
N LYS A 129 25.04 14.38 31.38
CA LYS A 129 26.01 14.28 30.28
C LYS A 129 26.76 12.95 30.43
N ASN A 130 26.80 12.11 29.40
CA ASN A 130 27.88 11.15 29.17
C ASN A 130 27.99 10.81 27.69
N SER A 131 29.22 10.91 27.22
CA SER A 131 29.67 10.86 25.83
C SER A 131 29.81 9.41 25.34
N ALA A 132 29.28 9.12 24.16
CA ALA A 132 29.78 8.07 23.27
C ALA A 132 29.40 8.42 21.83
N THR A 133 30.36 9.03 21.16
CA THR A 133 30.47 9.27 19.72
C THR A 133 30.12 8.01 18.90
N GLY A 134 29.19 8.13 17.95
CA GLY A 134 29.01 7.12 16.89
C GLY A 134 27.64 6.96 16.21
N GLY A 135 26.66 7.86 16.39
CA GLY A 135 25.29 7.62 15.90
C GLY A 135 24.57 8.78 15.21
N ALA A 136 25.28 9.83 14.80
CA ALA A 136 24.64 11.02 14.22
C ALA A 136 24.28 10.86 12.73
N ASN A 137 24.96 9.97 11.99
CA ASN A 137 24.75 9.88 10.53
C ASN A 137 23.53 9.02 10.15
N SER A 138 23.22 7.97 10.90
CA SER A 138 22.19 6.99 10.52
C SER A 138 20.75 7.49 10.74
N SER A 139 20.51 8.34 11.74
CA SER A 139 19.15 8.86 12.00
C SER A 139 18.70 9.86 10.93
N GLY A 140 19.63 10.64 10.38
CA GLY A 140 19.37 11.57 9.28
C GLY A 140 19.07 10.83 7.97
N GLU A 141 19.86 9.79 7.66
CA GLU A 141 19.61 8.92 6.50
C GLU A 141 18.28 8.19 6.61
N ILE A 142 17.93 7.63 7.78
CA ILE A 142 16.65 6.94 7.97
C ILE A 142 15.46 7.90 7.77
N GLN A 143 15.55 9.15 8.25
CA GLN A 143 14.51 10.15 8.01
C GLN A 143 14.45 10.58 6.54
N ALA A 144 15.59 10.79 5.89
CA ALA A 144 15.66 11.15 4.48
C ALA A 144 15.04 10.06 3.59
N LEU A 145 15.40 8.79 3.82
CA LEU A 145 14.84 7.64 3.11
C LEU A 145 13.34 7.46 3.40
N SER A 146 12.91 7.71 4.63
CA SER A 146 11.47 7.66 4.98
C SER A 146 10.66 8.74 4.26
N LYS A 147 11.24 9.93 4.10
CA LYS A 147 10.65 11.02 3.33
C LYS A 147 10.56 10.66 1.84
N GLU A 148 11.65 10.14 1.27
CA GLU A 148 11.70 9.71 -0.13
C GLU A 148 10.69 8.60 -0.42
N ILE A 149 10.54 7.62 0.48
CA ILE A 149 9.50 6.59 0.37
C ILE A 149 8.10 7.19 0.37
N THR A 150 7.87 8.24 1.17
CA THR A 150 6.56 8.90 1.23
C THR A 150 6.29 9.69 -0.04
N ASP A 151 7.27 10.46 -0.52
CA ASP A 151 7.17 11.25 -1.74
C ASP A 151 6.98 10.35 -2.97
N LEU A 152 7.73 9.25 -3.06
CA LEU A 152 7.58 8.24 -4.12
C LEU A 152 6.20 7.58 -4.08
N LYS A 153 5.67 7.24 -2.90
CA LYS A 153 4.31 6.70 -2.77
C LYS A 153 3.26 7.68 -3.27
N MET A 154 3.36 8.94 -2.87
CA MET A 154 2.46 9.99 -3.36
C MET A 154 2.56 10.17 -4.88
N SER A 155 3.77 10.09 -5.44
CA SER A 155 4.01 10.16 -6.88
C SER A 155 3.37 8.98 -7.62
N VAL A 156 3.53 7.76 -7.11
CA VAL A 156 2.88 6.56 -7.66
C VAL A 156 1.37 6.70 -7.62
N ASP A 157 0.79 7.14 -6.50
CA ASP A 157 -0.66 7.36 -6.38
C ASP A 157 -1.19 8.37 -7.42
N VAL A 158 -0.42 9.41 -7.75
CA VAL A 158 -0.78 10.38 -8.79
C VAL A 158 -0.68 9.75 -10.17
N LEU A 159 0.42 9.05 -10.46
CA LEU A 159 0.64 8.38 -11.74
C LEU A 159 -0.41 7.29 -12.01
N GLU A 160 -0.84 6.54 -11.00
CA GLU A 160 -1.92 5.56 -11.12
C GLU A 160 -3.24 6.21 -11.48
N LYS A 161 -3.58 7.36 -10.86
CA LYS A 161 -4.77 8.13 -11.20
C LYS A 161 -4.72 8.67 -12.63
N GLU A 162 -3.56 9.18 -13.06
CA GLU A 162 -3.38 9.66 -14.43
C GLU A 162 -3.49 8.50 -15.43
N ARG A 163 -2.85 7.37 -15.17
CA ARG A 163 -2.97 6.15 -15.98
C ARG A 163 -4.43 5.73 -16.12
N ASP A 164 -5.16 5.62 -15.02
CA ASP A 164 -6.55 5.17 -15.01
C ASP A 164 -7.46 6.17 -15.73
N PHE A 165 -7.19 7.47 -15.57
CA PHE A 165 -7.90 8.54 -16.27
C PHE A 165 -7.74 8.44 -17.79
N TYR A 166 -6.52 8.26 -18.29
CA TYR A 166 -6.29 8.13 -19.73
C TYR A 166 -6.81 6.80 -20.26
N PHE A 167 -6.64 5.70 -19.52
CA PHE A 167 -7.18 4.40 -19.90
C PHE A 167 -8.71 4.43 -20.04
N ALA A 168 -9.42 5.01 -19.07
CA ALA A 168 -10.88 5.13 -19.12
C ALA A 168 -11.34 5.90 -20.37
N LYS A 169 -10.69 7.03 -20.70
CA LYS A 169 -11.00 7.80 -21.92
C LYS A 169 -10.76 7.00 -23.20
N LEU A 170 -9.63 6.30 -23.29
CA LEU A 170 -9.32 5.48 -24.46
C LEU A 170 -10.29 4.31 -24.60
N ARG A 171 -10.71 3.72 -23.47
CA ARG A 171 -11.72 2.66 -23.45
C ARG A 171 -13.09 3.15 -23.91
N ASP A 172 -13.52 4.34 -23.46
CA ASP A 172 -14.77 4.95 -23.92
C ASP A 172 -14.74 5.21 -25.44
N ILE A 173 -13.62 5.71 -25.97
CA ILE A 173 -13.40 5.91 -27.40
C ILE A 173 -13.47 4.57 -28.15
N GLU A 174 -12.82 3.54 -27.63
CA GLU A 174 -12.83 2.20 -28.24
C GLU A 174 -14.25 1.63 -28.36
N ILE A 175 -15.04 1.73 -27.28
CA ILE A 175 -16.44 1.30 -27.25
C ILE A 175 -17.26 2.09 -28.27
N PHE A 176 -17.04 3.41 -28.36
CA PHE A 176 -17.73 4.26 -29.33
C PHE A 176 -17.41 3.84 -30.78
N CYS A 177 -16.15 3.49 -31.07
CA CYS A 177 -15.73 2.96 -32.38
C CYS A 177 -16.21 1.52 -32.68
N GLN A 178 -16.78 0.82 -31.71
CA GLN A 178 -17.40 -0.52 -31.86
C GLN A 178 -18.92 -0.44 -32.08
N MET A 179 -19.49 0.77 -32.16
CA MET A 179 -20.90 0.92 -32.52
C MET A 179 -21.14 0.51 -33.97
N PRO A 180 -22.23 -0.23 -34.30
CA PRO A 180 -22.50 -0.70 -35.66
C PRO A 180 -22.53 0.41 -36.72
N GLU A 181 -22.94 1.62 -36.35
CA GLU A 181 -23.03 2.77 -37.25
C GLU A 181 -21.67 3.40 -37.56
N LEU A 182 -20.65 3.12 -36.74
CA LEU A 182 -19.32 3.71 -36.83
C LEU A 182 -18.23 2.68 -37.16
N GLU A 183 -18.46 1.40 -36.87
CA GLU A 183 -17.46 0.34 -36.95
C GLU A 183 -16.87 0.16 -38.35
N ASP A 184 -17.69 0.35 -39.40
CA ASP A 184 -17.27 0.22 -40.80
C ASP A 184 -16.58 1.48 -41.35
N LEU A 185 -16.55 2.59 -40.59
CA LEU A 185 -15.90 3.81 -41.05
C LEU A 185 -14.37 3.62 -41.06
N PRO A 186 -13.67 4.03 -42.14
CA PRO A 186 -12.21 4.03 -42.18
C PRO A 186 -11.59 4.73 -40.97
N MET A 187 -12.25 5.77 -40.47
CA MET A 187 -11.84 6.50 -39.26
C MET A 187 -11.85 5.64 -38.00
N ALA A 188 -12.88 4.81 -37.80
CA ALA A 188 -12.96 3.92 -36.65
C ALA A 188 -11.91 2.81 -36.71
N ALA A 189 -11.66 2.27 -37.90
CA ALA A 189 -10.58 1.30 -38.14
C ALA A 189 -9.20 1.91 -37.82
N ALA A 190 -8.91 3.12 -38.29
CA ALA A 190 -7.65 3.82 -38.01
C ALA A 190 -7.46 4.10 -36.50
N ILE A 191 -8.52 4.48 -35.78
CA ILE A 191 -8.46 4.66 -34.32
C ILE A 191 -8.17 3.32 -33.61
N LYS A 192 -8.81 2.23 -34.03
CA LYS A 192 -8.54 0.88 -33.49
C LYS A 192 -7.09 0.44 -33.75
N MET A 193 -6.51 0.77 -34.91
CA MET A 193 -5.09 0.51 -35.20
C MET A 193 -4.16 1.18 -34.18
N ILE A 194 -4.45 2.43 -33.80
CA ILE A 194 -3.69 3.15 -32.78
C ILE A 194 -3.85 2.49 -31.40
N LEU A 195 -5.09 2.13 -31.03
CA LEU A 195 -5.40 1.55 -29.72
C LEU A 195 -4.83 0.14 -29.52
N TYR A 196 -4.68 -0.64 -30.60
CA TYR A 196 -4.22 -2.04 -30.56
C TYR A 196 -2.75 -2.21 -30.94
N ALA A 197 -2.02 -1.13 -31.18
CA ALA A 197 -0.60 -1.19 -31.47
C ALA A 197 0.16 -1.84 -30.31
N ALA A 198 0.94 -2.88 -30.62
CA ALA A 198 1.71 -3.62 -29.61
C ALA A 198 2.93 -2.84 -29.09
N ASP A 199 3.44 -1.90 -29.88
CA ASP A 199 4.63 -1.12 -29.57
C ASP A 199 4.29 0.37 -29.41
N ALA A 200 4.63 0.94 -28.24
CA ALA A 200 4.40 2.36 -27.93
C ALA A 200 5.32 3.33 -28.72
N LYS A 201 6.16 2.83 -29.64
CA LYS A 201 7.13 3.63 -30.39
C LYS A 201 6.58 4.04 -31.75
N GLU A 202 5.94 5.21 -31.78
CA GLU A 202 5.72 6.14 -32.92
C GLU A 202 5.17 5.66 -34.27
N SER A 203 5.05 4.36 -34.57
CA SER A 203 4.64 3.88 -35.90
C SER A 203 3.12 3.88 -36.11
N ALA A 204 2.35 3.59 -35.05
CA ALA A 204 0.91 3.35 -35.18
C ALA A 204 0.11 4.56 -35.67
N LEU A 205 0.51 5.77 -35.28
CA LEU A 205 -0.16 6.99 -35.73
C LEU A 205 0.10 7.26 -37.23
N ALA A 206 1.33 7.04 -37.70
CA ALA A 206 1.67 7.22 -39.10
C ALA A 206 0.96 6.18 -39.98
N GLU A 207 0.91 4.93 -39.53
CA GLU A 207 0.18 3.84 -40.22
C GLU A 207 -1.32 4.12 -40.30
N ALA A 208 -1.92 4.60 -39.21
CA ALA A 208 -3.34 4.97 -39.18
C ALA A 208 -3.65 6.16 -40.11
N GLN A 209 -2.75 7.14 -40.21
CA GLN A 209 -2.90 8.28 -41.12
C GLN A 209 -2.81 7.85 -42.60
N GLU A 210 -1.86 6.99 -42.92
CA GLU A 210 -1.69 6.44 -44.27
C GLU A 210 -2.90 5.60 -44.68
N TYR A 211 -3.45 4.78 -43.77
CA TYR A 211 -4.67 4.01 -44.01
C TYR A 211 -5.88 4.89 -44.39
N ILE A 212 -6.05 6.03 -43.71
CA ILE A 212 -7.10 7.00 -44.05
C ILE A 212 -6.86 7.65 -45.41
N TYR A 213 -5.60 7.98 -45.72
CA TYR A 213 -5.25 8.58 -47.01
C TYR A 213 -5.53 7.62 -48.17
N GLN A 214 -5.20 6.34 -48.02
CA GLN A 214 -5.47 5.30 -49.00
C GLN A 214 -6.97 5.05 -49.18
N SER A 215 -7.72 4.94 -48.09
CA SER A 215 -9.19 4.73 -48.15
C SER A 215 -9.88 5.84 -48.92
N LYS A 216 -9.51 7.11 -48.67
CA LYS A 216 -10.06 8.27 -49.40
C LYS A 216 -9.70 8.30 -50.88
N ARG A 217 -8.56 7.70 -51.26
CA ARG A 217 -8.12 7.63 -52.64
C ARG A 217 -8.90 6.58 -53.42
N THR A 218 -9.19 5.44 -52.79
CA THR A 218 -10.03 4.38 -53.37
C THR A 218 -11.45 4.89 -53.64
N ASP A 219 -12.05 5.60 -52.68
CA ASP A 219 -13.39 6.20 -52.86
C ASP A 219 -13.44 7.20 -54.05
N ALA A 220 -12.36 7.93 -54.31
CA ALA A 220 -12.28 8.93 -55.40
C ALA A 220 -11.95 8.32 -56.78
N GLU A 221 -11.36 7.13 -56.81
CA GLU A 221 -11.10 6.38 -58.05
C GLU A 221 -12.39 5.66 -58.50
N ASP A 222 -13.19 5.13 -57.56
CA ASP A 222 -14.51 4.52 -57.84
C ASP A 222 -15.54 5.55 -58.34
N GLU A 223 -15.50 6.81 -57.89
CA GLU A 223 -16.37 7.90 -58.40
C GLU A 223 -16.01 8.39 -59.82
N ASN A 224 -14.83 8.06 -60.36
CA ASN A 224 -14.40 8.47 -61.70
C ASN A 224 -14.59 7.38 -62.78
N GLU A 225 -14.99 6.17 -62.40
CA GLU A 225 -15.27 5.05 -63.32
C GLU A 225 -16.78 4.82 -63.57
N GLU A 226 -17.66 5.66 -63.01
CA GLU A 226 -19.12 5.69 -63.26
C GLU A 226 -19.54 6.87 -64.16
#